data_AF-A0A924T4K6-F1
#
_entry.id   AF-A0A924T4K6-F1
#
_cell.length_a   1.000
_cell.length_b   1.000
_cell.length_c   1.000
_cell.angle_alpha   90.00
_cell.angle_beta   90.00
_cell.angle_gamma   90.00
#
_symmetry.space_group_name_H-M   'P 1'
#
loop_
_entity.id
_entity.type
_entity.pdbx_description
1 polymer ?
#
loop_
_entity_poly.entity_id
_entity_poly.type
_entity_poly.pdbx_seq_one_letter_code
_entity_poly.pdbx_strand_id
1 'polypeptide(L)'
;VRRLLAHVGVTAETLPAARTTRMMRVTGPSHYVYTPVRGLFEPDFSLGDIVHSGQLAGRIHFPEEPERAPRALVFEDAGVVVCRRVPSLVAPGDCLAHLAVDIG
;
A
#
# COMPACT_ATOMS: atom_id res chain seq x y z
N VAL A 1 -8.76 -13.29 -15.74
CA VAL A 1 -8.73 -12.84 -17.15
C VAL A 1 -9.96 -13.23 -17.99
N ARG A 2 -10.68 -14.34 -17.73
CA ARG A 2 -11.85 -14.77 -18.53
C ARG A 2 -12.90 -13.68 -18.81
N ARG A 3 -13.26 -12.87 -17.80
CA ARG A 3 -14.22 -11.75 -17.96
C ARG A 3 -13.77 -10.74 -19.01
N LEU A 4 -12.48 -10.42 -19.05
CA LEU A 4 -11.93 -9.52 -20.06
C LEU A 4 -12.04 -10.16 -21.45
N LEU A 5 -11.63 -11.42 -21.59
CA LEU A 5 -11.69 -12.15 -22.88
C LEU A 5 -13.11 -12.25 -23.43
N ALA A 6 -14.10 -12.52 -22.58
CA ALA A 6 -15.51 -12.53 -22.98
C ALA A 6 -16.00 -11.12 -23.35
N HIS A 7 -15.64 -10.10 -22.56
CA HIS A 7 -16.01 -8.71 -22.83
C HIS A 7 -15.47 -8.19 -24.17
N VAL A 8 -14.25 -8.57 -24.55
CA VAL A 8 -13.64 -8.17 -25.84
C VAL A 8 -13.95 -9.12 -26.99
N GLY A 9 -14.81 -10.13 -26.79
CA GLY A 9 -15.27 -11.05 -27.85
C GLY A 9 -14.27 -12.15 -28.25
N VAL A 10 -13.20 -12.37 -27.48
CA VAL A 10 -12.25 -13.48 -27.72
C VAL A 10 -12.87 -14.84 -27.39
N THR A 11 -13.81 -14.88 -26.45
CA THR A 11 -14.51 -16.11 -26.05
C THR A 11 -16.02 -15.86 -25.97
N ALA A 12 -16.83 -16.86 -26.35
CA ALA A 12 -18.30 -16.82 -26.22
C ALA A 12 -18.82 -17.26 -24.83
N GLU A 13 -17.96 -17.30 -23.81
CA GLU A 13 -18.29 -17.79 -22.47
C GLU A 13 -19.26 -16.83 -21.75
N THR A 14 -20.37 -17.36 -21.24
CA THR A 14 -21.28 -16.60 -20.36
C THR A 14 -20.84 -16.78 -18.92
N LEU A 15 -20.45 -15.69 -18.25
CA LEU A 15 -19.91 -15.72 -16.89
C LEU A 15 -20.93 -15.23 -15.86
N PRO A 16 -20.85 -15.70 -14.59
CA PRO A 16 -21.70 -15.20 -13.51
C PRO A 16 -21.61 -13.68 -13.35
N ALA A 17 -22.62 -13.04 -12.75
CA ALA A 17 -22.57 -11.61 -12.44
C ALA A 17 -21.27 -11.24 -11.71
N ALA A 18 -20.68 -10.10 -12.09
CA ALA A 18 -19.47 -9.61 -11.43
C ALA A 18 -19.83 -8.97 -10.08
N ARG A 19 -18.90 -9.02 -9.13
CA ARG A 19 -18.95 -8.13 -7.97
C ARG A 19 -18.64 -6.72 -8.45
N THR A 20 -19.29 -5.72 -7.84
CA THR A 20 -19.04 -4.31 -8.15
C THR A 20 -17.58 -3.95 -7.87
N THR A 21 -16.89 -3.39 -8.86
CA THR A 21 -15.54 -2.84 -8.70
C THR A 21 -15.63 -1.51 -7.96
N ARG A 22 -14.90 -1.38 -6.85
CA ARG A 22 -14.71 -0.09 -6.16
C ARG A 22 -13.66 0.71 -6.92
N MET A 23 -14.08 1.81 -7.55
CA MET A 23 -13.18 2.69 -8.29
C MET A 23 -12.47 3.63 -7.31
N MET A 24 -11.14 3.65 -7.35
CA MET A 24 -10.31 4.43 -6.42
C MET A 24 -9.19 5.17 -7.14
N ARG A 25 -8.65 6.21 -6.53
CA ARG A 25 -7.52 6.99 -7.05
C ARG A 25 -6.47 7.31 -5.99
N VAL A 26 -5.24 7.49 -6.44
CA VAL A 26 -4.16 8.14 -5.69
C VAL A 26 -4.19 9.63 -6.01
N THR A 27 -4.12 10.50 -5.00
CA THR A 27 -4.34 11.95 -5.17
C THR A 27 -3.06 12.77 -5.18
N GLY A 28 -1.95 12.25 -4.62
CA GLY A 28 -0.69 12.98 -4.60
C GLY A 28 0.39 12.31 -3.74
N PRO A 29 1.52 13.01 -3.50
CA PRO A 29 2.65 12.48 -2.75
C PRO A 29 2.33 12.06 -1.31
N SER A 30 1.37 12.71 -0.65
CA SER A 30 0.94 12.39 0.73
C SER A 30 0.36 10.97 0.87
N HIS A 31 -0.06 10.36 -0.24
CA HIS A 31 -0.53 8.98 -0.27
C HIS A 31 0.59 7.94 -0.26
N TYR A 32 1.86 8.36 -0.19
CA TYR A 32 3.01 7.46 -0.25
C TYR A 32 3.79 7.51 1.06
N VAL A 33 4.18 6.34 1.56
CA VAL A 33 5.12 6.24 2.68
C VAL A 33 6.46 5.76 2.15
N TYR A 34 7.45 6.63 2.16
CA TYR A 34 8.83 6.30 1.76
C TYR A 34 9.73 6.16 2.98
N THR A 35 10.73 5.27 2.89
CA THR A 35 11.79 5.26 3.90
C THR A 35 12.89 6.30 3.58
N PRO A 36 13.37 7.06 4.57
CA PRO A 36 14.55 7.91 4.42
C PRO A 36 15.87 7.20 4.78
N VAL A 37 15.81 5.96 5.28
CA VAL A 37 16.96 5.24 5.85
C VAL A 37 16.99 3.77 5.43
N ARG A 38 18.16 3.13 5.56
CA ARG A 38 18.29 1.68 5.44
C ARG A 38 17.90 1.02 6.77
N GLY A 39 17.23 -0.13 6.71
CA GLY A 39 16.92 -0.95 7.88
C GLY A 39 15.88 -2.04 7.59
N LEU A 40 15.33 -2.64 8.64
CA LEU A 40 14.22 -3.59 8.55
C LEU A 40 12.89 -2.90 8.87
N PHE A 41 11.99 -2.85 7.89
CA PHE A 41 10.66 -2.29 8.05
C PHE A 41 9.67 -3.31 8.62
N GLU A 42 9.04 -2.92 9.72
CA GLU A 42 7.92 -3.59 10.37
C GLU A 42 6.65 -2.75 10.13
N PRO A 43 5.68 -3.23 9.32
CA PRO A 43 4.44 -2.51 9.06
C PRO A 43 3.46 -2.63 10.24
N ASP A 44 2.71 -1.57 10.51
CA ASP A 44 1.60 -1.52 11.50
C ASP A 44 0.22 -1.54 10.81
N PHE A 45 0.18 -2.04 9.57
CA PHE A 45 -1.01 -2.08 8.72
C PHE A 45 -1.03 -3.34 7.83
N SER A 46 -2.20 -3.63 7.27
CA SER A 46 -2.45 -4.65 6.25
C SER A 46 -3.02 -4.04 4.96
N LEU A 47 -2.95 -4.79 3.86
CA LEU A 47 -3.63 -4.39 2.62
C LEU A 47 -5.14 -4.35 2.85
N GLY A 48 -5.77 -3.27 2.42
CA GLY A 48 -7.21 -3.03 2.60
C GLY A 48 -7.59 -2.25 3.84
N ASP A 49 -6.65 -1.98 4.76
CA ASP A 49 -6.92 -1.19 5.95
C ASP A 49 -7.25 0.26 5.60
N ILE A 50 -8.21 0.84 6.32
CA ILE A 50 -8.51 2.28 6.29
C ILE A 50 -7.65 2.95 7.35
N VAL A 51 -6.90 3.96 6.95
CA VAL A 51 -5.97 4.70 7.82
C VAL A 51 -6.28 6.20 7.82
N HIS A 52 -5.78 6.89 8.84
CA HIS A 52 -5.90 8.33 8.99
C HIS A 52 -4.53 9.02 8.94
N SER A 53 -4.50 10.32 8.60
CA SER A 53 -3.29 11.13 8.67
C SER A 53 -2.70 11.11 10.09
N GLY A 54 -1.38 10.95 10.19
CA GLY A 54 -0.65 10.79 11.44
C GLY A 54 -0.70 9.39 12.06
N GLN A 55 -1.51 8.46 11.52
CA GLN A 55 -1.52 7.08 11.98
C GLN A 55 -0.17 6.41 11.70
N LEU A 56 0.28 5.58 12.64
CA LEU A 56 1.53 4.83 12.48
C LEU A 56 1.43 3.90 11.27
N ALA A 57 2.37 4.04 10.34
CA ALA A 57 2.53 3.13 9.21
C ALA A 57 3.48 1.97 9.57
N GLY A 58 4.44 2.20 10.46
CA GLY A 58 5.35 1.17 10.91
C GLY A 58 6.63 1.73 11.47
N ARG A 59 7.61 0.85 11.66
CA ARG A 59 8.92 1.18 12.24
C ARG A 59 10.03 0.62 11.38
N ILE A 60 11.14 1.35 11.31
CA ILE A 60 12.39 0.86 10.74
C ILE A 60 13.34 0.53 11.89
N HIS A 61 13.72 -0.73 11.97
CA HIS A 61 14.69 -1.26 12.92
C HIS A 61 16.10 -1.29 12.32
N PHE A 62 17.12 -1.18 13.17
CA PHE A 62 18.53 -1.14 12.79
C PHE A 62 19.28 -2.32 13.44
N PRO A 63 19.28 -3.53 12.85
CA PRO A 63 19.90 -4.72 13.46
C PRO A 63 21.39 -4.56 13.77
N GLU A 64 22.08 -3.74 12.99
CA GLU A 64 23.50 -3.43 13.18
C GLU A 64 23.76 -2.46 14.35
N GLU A 65 22.73 -1.79 14.87
CA GLU A 65 22.80 -0.82 15.96
C GLU A 65 21.71 -1.11 17.03
N PRO A 66 21.80 -2.20 17.83
CA PRO A 66 20.71 -2.65 18.70
C PRO A 66 20.23 -1.65 19.76
N GLU A 67 21.08 -0.72 20.21
CA GLU A 67 20.71 0.32 21.17
C GLU A 67 19.96 1.49 20.53
N ARG A 68 20.00 1.61 19.20
CA ARG A 68 19.34 2.67 18.47
C ARG A 68 17.83 2.41 18.40
N ALA A 69 17.06 3.39 18.88
CA ALA A 69 15.61 3.32 18.80
C ALA A 69 15.13 3.20 17.34
N PRO A 70 14.10 2.38 17.05
CA PRO A 70 13.51 2.28 15.72
C PRO A 70 12.95 3.61 15.25
N ARG A 71 13.02 3.88 13.95
CA ARG A 71 12.42 5.07 13.34
C ARG A 71 10.95 4.82 13.02
N ALA A 72 10.05 5.54 13.67
CA ALA A 72 8.63 5.53 13.32
C ALA A 72 8.37 6.25 11.99
N LEU A 73 7.46 5.70 11.19
CA LEU A 73 6.89 6.31 9.99
C LEU A 73 5.37 6.37 10.15
N VAL A 74 4.78 7.43 9.64
CA VAL A 74 3.33 7.69 9.71
C VAL A 74 2.76 7.89 8.31
N PHE A 75 1.47 7.66 8.16
CA PHE A 75 0.74 8.07 6.96
C PHE A 75 0.55 9.59 6.99
N GLU A 76 0.87 10.27 5.89
CA GLU A 76 0.67 11.73 5.78
C GLU A 76 -0.79 12.09 5.46
N ASP A 77 -1.57 11.13 4.97
CA ASP A 77 -2.97 11.32 4.57
C ASP A 77 -3.87 10.16 5.02
N ALA A 78 -5.19 10.34 4.88
CA ALA A 78 -6.17 9.29 5.08
C ALA A 78 -6.46 8.52 3.79
N GLY A 79 -6.80 7.25 3.90
CA GLY A 79 -7.17 6.44 2.73
C GLY A 79 -7.18 4.95 3.00
N VAL A 80 -7.25 4.16 1.93
CA VAL A 80 -7.15 2.70 1.99
C VAL A 80 -5.76 2.28 1.54
N VAL A 81 -5.10 1.42 2.30
CA VAL A 81 -3.82 0.83 1.89
C VAL A 81 -4.05 -0.11 0.72
N VAL A 82 -3.57 0.26 -0.47
CA VAL A 82 -3.74 -0.52 -1.70
C VAL A 82 -2.45 -1.19 -2.17
N CYS A 83 -1.32 -0.76 -1.65
CA CYS A 83 -0.02 -1.35 -1.94
C CYS A 83 0.82 -1.39 -0.67
N ARG A 84 1.59 -2.46 -0.50
CA ARG A 84 2.60 -2.59 0.56
C ARG A 84 3.87 -3.21 0.01
N ARG A 85 5.00 -2.82 0.58
CA ARG A 85 6.27 -3.49 0.30
C ARG A 85 6.27 -4.90 0.89
N VAL A 86 6.81 -5.86 0.13
CA VAL A 86 6.95 -7.25 0.57
C VAL A 86 8.28 -7.50 1.30
N PRO A 87 9.46 -7.09 0.77
CA PRO A 87 10.71 -7.29 1.50
C PRO A 87 10.84 -6.35 2.69
N SER A 88 11.13 -6.90 3.88
CA SER A 88 11.36 -6.11 5.09
C SER A 88 12.64 -5.27 5.00
N LEU A 89 13.68 -5.72 4.29
CA LEU A 89 14.89 -4.92 4.09
C LEU A 89 14.61 -3.76 3.13
N VAL A 90 14.87 -2.54 3.60
CA VAL A 90 14.61 -1.30 2.88
C VAL A 90 15.85 -0.42 2.78
N ALA A 91 15.89 0.45 1.78
CA ALA A 91 16.89 1.48 1.56
C ALA A 91 16.21 2.83 1.24
N PRO A 92 16.91 3.97 1.42
CA PRO A 92 16.33 5.29 1.16
C PRO A 92 15.65 5.38 -0.21
N GLY A 93 14.43 5.91 -0.23
CA GLY A 93 13.61 6.03 -1.45
C GLY A 93 12.76 4.80 -1.76
N ASP A 94 12.94 3.67 -1.06
CA ASP A 94 12.01 2.55 -1.16
C ASP A 94 10.62 2.99 -0.70
N CYS A 95 9.60 2.68 -1.52
CA CYS A 95 8.24 2.86 -1.10
C CYS A 95 7.73 1.69 -0.28
N LEU A 96 7.06 2.00 0.83
CA LEU A 96 6.60 1.06 1.84
C LEU A 96 5.10 0.81 1.76
N ALA A 97 4.32 1.84 1.43
CA ALA A 97 2.87 1.77 1.30
C ALA A 97 2.34 2.87 0.37
N HIS A 98 1.25 2.59 -0.36
CA HIS A 98 0.46 3.63 -1.04
C HIS A 98 -1.01 3.58 -0.63
N LEU A 99 -1.62 4.75 -0.51
CA LEU A 99 -3.03 4.94 -0.21
C LEU A 99 -3.85 5.26 -1.47
N ALA A 100 -5.11 4.85 -1.46
CA ALA A 100 -6.11 5.32 -2.43
C ALA A 100 -7.40 5.74 -1.72
N VAL A 101 -8.13 6.65 -2.35
CA VAL A 101 -9.47 7.10 -1.91
C VAL A 101 -10.47 6.84 -3.03
N ASP A 102 -11.77 6.82 -2.71
CA ASP A 102 -12.81 6.65 -3.71
C ASP A 102 -12.78 7.77 -4.77
N ILE A 103 -13.14 7.41 -6.00
CA ILE A 103 -13.41 8.41 -7.03
C ILE A 103 -14.77 9.04 -6.69
N GLY A 104 -14.77 10.34 -6.38
CA GLY A 104 -15.98 11.14 -6.22
C GLY A 104 -16.66 11.47 -7.55
#